data_AF-A0A2R6LXJ8-F1
#
_entry.id   AF-A0A2R6LXJ8-F1
#
_cell.length_a   1.000
_cell.length_b   1.000
_cell.length_c   1.000
_cell.angle_alpha   90.00
_cell.angle_beta   90.00
_cell.angle_gamma   90.00
#
_symmetry.space_group_name_H-M   'P 1'
#
loop_
_entity.id
_entity.type
_entity.pdbx_description
1 polymer ?
#
loop_
_entity_poly.entity_id
_entity_poly.type
_entity_poly.pdbx_seq_one_letter_code
_entity_poly.pdbx_strand_id
1 'polypeptide(L)'
;VKQLFQGDTSVGSASVVGLVVLVWGALKIFRGLDTAFSEIYETATANTFVDRLRDGAVVLVALVVAVVATVGVTAAFALLTEQGPFLGLLTPVVLVAGLVVAFVPMYYVFPDADVGVRDALPGAVFAAAGWAAFQSLFQMYLSFNDPSAGSLFGSVIVVVTYLYFSALVLLLGAVINAAAGDHSSGRPGGVGRDAADEVAKRRGSLDREELGAYLRGLDEQLTGRHEVALHGDGRRRPRPAGEVDFVEYAGDGGQRWTVELSWTPAEEATDDPVEGALPRRRVR
;
A
#
# COMPACT_ATOMS: atom_id res chain seq x y z
N VAL A 1 52.19 0.51 8.14
CA VAL A 1 50.91 0.44 8.89
C VAL A 1 50.58 1.73 9.65
N LYS A 2 51.52 2.40 10.35
CA LYS A 2 51.22 3.68 11.05
C LYS A 2 51.15 4.95 10.18
N GLN A 3 51.70 4.94 8.96
CA GLN A 3 51.61 6.08 8.02
C GLN A 3 50.33 6.13 7.19
N LEU A 4 49.47 5.09 7.25
CA LEU A 4 48.17 5.05 6.57
C LEU A 4 47.05 5.78 7.35
N PHE A 5 47.34 6.24 8.57
CA PHE A 5 46.40 6.94 9.45
C PHE A 5 46.80 8.39 9.75
N GLN A 6 47.81 8.94 9.07
CA GLN A 6 48.28 10.32 9.27
C GLN A 6 47.96 11.26 8.09
N GLY A 7 47.21 10.81 7.08
CA GLY A 7 46.68 11.63 6.01
C GLY A 7 45.17 11.86 6.18
N ASP A 8 44.79 13.13 6.33
CA ASP A 8 43.48 13.72 6.08
C ASP A 8 42.32 13.40 7.05
N THR A 9 42.27 14.16 8.14
CA THR A 9 41.05 14.39 8.94
C THR A 9 39.85 14.87 8.10
N SER A 10 40.07 15.41 6.89
CA SER A 10 39.01 15.81 5.95
C SER A 10 38.36 14.63 5.20
N VAL A 11 39.09 13.54 4.90
CA VAL A 11 38.55 12.38 4.18
C VAL A 11 37.73 11.50 5.13
N GLY A 12 38.22 11.26 6.35
CA GLY A 12 37.48 10.49 7.37
C GLY A 12 36.20 11.20 7.82
N SER A 13 36.22 12.51 7.99
CA SER A 13 35.03 13.29 8.36
C SER A 13 34.02 13.38 7.21
N ALA A 14 34.47 13.53 5.96
CA ALA A 14 33.59 13.50 4.79
C ALA A 14 32.88 12.14 4.62
N SER A 15 33.56 11.01 4.87
CA SER A 15 32.94 9.67 4.83
C SER A 15 31.90 9.47 5.93
N VAL A 16 32.15 9.94 7.15
CA VAL A 16 31.18 9.87 8.26
C VAL A 16 29.95 10.72 7.95
N VAL A 17 30.14 11.95 7.47
CA VAL A 17 29.03 12.83 7.08
C VAL A 17 28.22 12.19 5.94
N GLY A 18 28.87 11.64 4.93
CA GLY A 18 28.21 10.94 3.84
C GLY A 18 27.38 9.74 4.30
N LEU A 19 27.91 8.93 5.23
CA LEU A 19 27.19 7.80 5.82
C LEU A 19 25.95 8.27 6.59
N VAL A 20 26.08 9.32 7.40
CA VAL A 20 24.95 9.89 8.15
C VAL A 20 23.86 10.39 7.19
N VAL A 21 24.24 11.09 6.13
CA VAL A 21 23.31 11.58 5.10
C VAL A 21 22.61 10.42 4.38
N LEU A 22 23.34 9.36 4.06
CA LEU A 22 22.80 8.17 3.41
C LEU A 22 21.78 7.46 4.32
N VAL A 23 22.13 7.23 5.58
CA VAL A 23 21.23 6.59 6.56
C VAL A 23 19.98 7.45 6.77
N TRP A 24 20.14 8.77 6.90
CA TRP A 24 19.01 9.69 7.03
C TRP A 24 18.11 9.71 5.79
N GLY A 25 18.69 9.70 4.60
CA GLY A 25 17.96 9.65 3.33
C GLY A 25 17.20 8.33 3.16
N ALA A 26 17.86 7.20 3.44
CA ALA A 26 17.22 5.88 3.44
C ALA A 26 16.03 5.87 4.40
N LEU A 27 16.20 6.35 5.64
CA LEU A 27 15.13 6.40 6.62
C LEU A 27 13.93 7.23 6.17
N LYS A 28 14.16 8.35 5.45
CA LYS A 28 13.07 9.13 4.85
C LYS A 28 12.34 8.36 3.77
N ILE A 29 13.05 7.65 2.89
CA ILE A 29 12.44 6.84 1.83
C ILE A 29 11.59 5.74 2.46
N PHE A 30 12.12 5.03 3.45
CA PHE A 30 11.39 3.99 4.19
C PHE A 30 10.11 4.54 4.81
N ARG A 31 10.18 5.67 5.52
CA ARG A 31 9.00 6.31 6.10
C ARG A 31 7.96 6.73 5.06
N GLY A 32 8.42 7.22 3.91
CA GLY A 32 7.53 7.57 2.80
C GLY A 32 6.81 6.35 2.24
N LEU A 33 7.51 5.22 2.13
CA LEU A 33 6.96 3.98 1.60
C LEU A 33 5.99 3.32 2.58
N ASP A 34 6.34 3.25 3.87
CA ASP A 34 5.46 2.87 4.98
C ASP A 34 4.14 3.65 4.94
N THR A 35 4.22 4.99 4.94
CA THR A 35 3.04 5.85 4.87
C THR A 35 2.20 5.58 3.61
N ALA A 36 2.83 5.41 2.45
CA ALA A 36 2.11 5.15 1.21
C ALA A 36 1.44 3.77 1.20
N PHE A 37 2.04 2.75 1.83
CA PHE A 37 1.42 1.44 2.00
C PHE A 37 0.23 1.51 2.96
N SER A 38 0.39 2.11 4.14
CA SER A 38 -0.73 2.27 5.09
C SER A 38 -1.89 3.06 4.47
N GLU A 39 -1.60 4.05 3.63
CA GLU A 39 -2.61 4.80 2.87
C GLU A 39 -3.33 3.93 1.84
N ILE A 40 -2.59 3.11 1.08
CA ILE A 40 -3.19 2.19 0.09
C ILE A 40 -4.08 1.13 0.77
N TYR A 41 -3.72 0.71 1.97
CA TYR A 41 -4.49 -0.26 2.75
C TYR A 41 -5.57 0.39 3.63
N GLU A 42 -5.75 1.71 3.55
CA GLU A 42 -6.72 2.48 4.36
C GLU A 42 -6.56 2.23 5.89
N THR A 43 -5.35 1.93 6.36
CA THR A 43 -5.09 1.60 7.77
C THR A 43 -4.72 2.86 8.56
N ALA A 44 -5.67 3.37 9.35
CA ALA A 44 -5.50 4.55 10.21
C ALA A 44 -4.92 4.21 11.60
N THR A 45 -3.87 3.39 11.67
CA THR A 45 -3.25 3.08 12.98
C THR A 45 -2.27 4.18 13.38
N ALA A 46 -2.52 4.80 14.53
CA ALA A 46 -1.65 5.79 15.15
C ALA A 46 -0.36 5.16 15.68
N ASN A 47 0.54 4.74 14.78
CA ASN A 47 1.83 4.16 15.15
C ASN A 47 2.79 5.21 15.67
N THR A 48 3.49 4.88 16.76
CA THR A 48 4.50 5.76 17.34
C THR A 48 5.70 5.86 16.38
N PHE A 49 6.44 6.97 16.40
CA PHE A 49 7.65 7.15 15.59
C PHE A 49 8.66 5.98 15.72
N VAL A 50 8.71 5.35 16.89
CA VAL A 50 9.60 4.23 17.19
C VAL A 50 9.17 2.94 16.47
N ASP A 51 7.87 2.70 16.34
CA ASP A 51 7.32 1.50 15.68
C ASP A 51 7.68 1.53 14.19
N ARG A 52 7.39 2.65 13.51
CA ARG A 52 7.77 2.88 12.11
C ARG A 52 9.27 2.74 11.86
N LEU A 53 10.11 3.16 12.81
CA LEU A 53 11.56 3.04 12.70
C LEU A 53 12.01 1.57 12.83
N ARG A 54 11.40 0.81 13.74
CA ARG A 54 11.66 -0.62 13.91
C ARG A 54 11.21 -1.40 12.68
N ASP A 55 10.02 -1.13 12.18
CA ASP A 55 9.45 -1.80 11.01
C ASP A 55 10.29 -1.54 9.76
N GLY A 56 10.68 -0.28 9.54
CA GLY A 56 11.64 0.08 8.50
C GLY A 56 12.99 -0.63 8.65
N ALA A 57 13.52 -0.75 9.88
CA ALA A 57 14.78 -1.44 10.14
C ALA A 57 14.67 -2.96 9.88
N VAL A 58 13.57 -3.60 10.29
CA VAL A 58 13.31 -5.02 10.03
C VAL A 58 13.26 -5.29 8.53
N VAL A 59 12.52 -4.46 7.78
CA VAL A 59 12.44 -4.59 6.32
C VAL A 59 13.80 -4.35 5.67
N LEU A 60 14.58 -3.36 6.12
CA LEU A 60 15.92 -3.11 5.60
C LEU A 60 16.85 -4.30 5.83
N VAL A 61 16.85 -4.89 7.03
CA VAL A 61 17.63 -6.10 7.33
C VAL A 61 17.19 -7.27 6.45
N ALA A 62 15.88 -7.49 6.30
CA ALA A 62 15.34 -8.55 5.46
C ALA A 62 15.76 -8.37 3.99
N LEU A 63 15.73 -7.13 3.49
CA LEU A 63 16.15 -6.79 2.14
C LEU A 63 17.65 -7.00 1.94
N VAL A 64 18.49 -6.62 2.92
CA VAL A 64 19.94 -6.90 2.88
C VAL A 64 20.20 -8.40 2.86
N VAL A 65 19.53 -9.17 3.71
CA VAL A 65 19.64 -10.64 3.72
C VAL A 65 19.24 -11.24 2.39
N ALA A 66 18.14 -10.76 1.80
CA ALA A 66 17.66 -11.24 0.50
C ALA A 66 18.62 -10.88 -0.64
N VAL A 67 19.22 -9.69 -0.63
CA VAL A 67 20.24 -9.30 -1.61
C VAL A 67 21.48 -10.18 -1.48
N VAL A 68 21.99 -10.39 -0.26
CA VAL A 68 23.15 -11.26 0.00
C VAL A 68 22.86 -12.70 -0.46
N ALA A 69 21.67 -13.21 -0.15
CA ALA A 69 21.23 -14.53 -0.60
C ALA A 69 21.17 -14.60 -2.13
N THR A 70 20.60 -13.59 -2.80
CA THR A 70 20.49 -13.53 -4.26
C THR A 70 21.87 -13.49 -4.93
N VAL A 71 22.80 -12.68 -4.41
CA VAL A 71 24.19 -12.63 -4.89
C VAL A 71 24.87 -13.98 -4.68
N GLY A 72 24.69 -14.61 -3.51
CA GLY A 72 25.24 -15.93 -3.20
C GLY A 72 24.72 -17.02 -4.15
N VAL A 73 23.41 -17.05 -4.41
CA VAL A 73 22.79 -17.98 -5.35
C VAL A 73 23.27 -17.72 -6.77
N THR A 74 23.34 -16.46 -7.20
CA THR A 74 23.82 -16.09 -8.54
C THR A 74 25.28 -16.49 -8.74
N ALA A 75 26.14 -16.24 -7.74
CA ALA A 75 27.54 -16.64 -7.76
C ALA A 75 27.70 -18.17 -7.80
N ALA A 76 26.93 -18.90 -6.98
CA ALA A 76 26.92 -20.36 -7.02
C ALA A 76 26.46 -20.90 -8.38
N PHE A 77 25.42 -20.30 -8.97
CA PHE A 77 24.94 -20.65 -10.30
C PHE A 77 25.99 -20.37 -11.39
N ALA A 78 26.70 -19.25 -11.32
CA ALA A 78 27.77 -18.92 -12.28
C ALA A 78 28.87 -20.00 -12.27
N LEU A 79 29.24 -20.51 -11.10
CA LEU A 79 30.22 -21.61 -10.97
C LEU A 79 29.70 -22.95 -11.52
N LEU A 80 28.38 -23.17 -11.46
CA LEU A 80 27.72 -24.39 -11.96
C LEU A 80 27.39 -24.32 -13.46
N THR A 81 27.27 -23.13 -14.04
CA THR A 81 26.87 -22.93 -15.44
C THR A 81 27.91 -23.43 -16.45
N GLU A 82 29.18 -23.57 -16.02
CA GLU A 82 30.25 -24.26 -16.77
C GLU A 82 29.90 -25.73 -17.10
N GLN A 83 28.89 -26.32 -16.44
CA GLN A 83 28.54 -27.74 -16.56
C GLN A 83 27.35 -28.02 -17.51
N GLY A 84 26.68 -27.00 -18.06
CA GLY A 84 25.63 -27.25 -19.08
C GLY A 84 24.89 -26.02 -19.61
N PRO A 85 24.54 -25.98 -20.92
CA PRO A 85 23.97 -24.82 -21.61
C PRO A 85 22.53 -24.46 -21.18
N PHE A 86 21.83 -25.32 -20.44
CA PHE A 86 20.44 -25.10 -20.03
C PHE A 86 20.31 -24.30 -18.72
N LEU A 87 21.38 -24.16 -17.94
CA LEU A 87 21.36 -23.44 -16.65
C LEU A 87 21.15 -21.93 -16.82
N GLY A 88 21.58 -21.36 -17.95
CA GLY A 88 21.39 -19.95 -18.26
C GLY A 88 19.92 -19.52 -18.42
N LEU A 89 19.01 -20.45 -18.77
CA LEU A 89 17.58 -20.17 -18.84
C LEU A 89 16.93 -20.02 -17.46
N LEU A 90 17.55 -20.54 -16.40
CA LEU A 90 17.03 -20.44 -15.03
C LEU A 90 17.41 -19.13 -14.34
N THR A 91 18.42 -18.43 -14.84
CA THR A 91 18.93 -17.18 -14.23
C THR A 91 17.83 -16.12 -14.03
N PRO A 92 16.96 -15.80 -15.02
CA PRO A 92 15.90 -14.81 -14.81
C PRO A 92 14.87 -15.26 -13.77
N VAL A 93 14.57 -16.56 -13.73
CA VAL A 93 13.62 -17.14 -12.77
C VAL A 93 14.17 -17.04 -11.35
N VAL A 94 15.45 -17.37 -11.16
CA VAL A 94 16.15 -17.27 -9.87
C VAL A 94 16.22 -15.81 -9.41
N LEU A 95 16.51 -14.86 -10.31
CA LEU A 95 16.53 -13.44 -9.99
C LEU A 95 15.14 -12.95 -9.55
N VAL A 96 14.09 -13.26 -10.31
CA VAL A 96 12.72 -12.89 -9.94
C VAL A 96 12.33 -13.54 -8.61
N ALA A 97 12.63 -14.81 -8.39
CA ALA A 97 12.37 -15.48 -7.12
C ALA A 97 13.11 -14.82 -5.94
N GLY A 98 14.37 -14.43 -6.12
CA GLY A 98 15.14 -13.68 -5.14
C GLY A 98 14.52 -12.32 -4.82
N LEU A 99 14.05 -11.59 -5.84
CA LEU A 99 13.34 -10.33 -5.67
C LEU A 99 12.01 -10.52 -4.94
N VAL A 100 11.25 -11.57 -5.23
CA VAL A 100 10.02 -11.88 -4.49
C VAL A 100 10.34 -12.05 -3.02
N VAL A 101 11.33 -12.89 -2.67
CA VAL A 101 11.75 -13.10 -1.29
C VAL A 101 12.21 -11.79 -0.62
N ALA A 102 12.87 -10.91 -1.37
CA ALA A 102 13.28 -9.60 -0.88
C ALA A 102 12.10 -8.65 -0.62
N PHE A 103 11.05 -8.73 -1.43
CA PHE A 103 9.90 -7.84 -1.34
C PHE A 103 8.84 -8.33 -0.36
N VAL A 104 8.60 -9.65 -0.18
CA VAL A 104 7.55 -10.15 0.75
C VAL A 104 7.58 -9.48 2.14
N PRO A 105 8.74 -9.31 2.82
CA PRO A 105 8.77 -8.65 4.13
C PRO A 105 8.22 -7.22 4.10
N MET A 106 8.47 -6.48 3.02
CA MET A 106 7.95 -5.13 2.83
C MET A 106 6.42 -5.13 2.74
N TYR A 107 5.87 -6.05 1.93
CA TYR A 107 4.42 -6.20 1.72
C TYR A 107 3.67 -6.79 2.91
N TYR A 108 4.38 -7.38 3.85
CA TYR A 108 3.82 -7.94 5.07
C TYR A 108 3.91 -6.96 6.25
N VAL A 109 5.00 -6.18 6.34
CA VAL A 109 5.28 -5.33 7.50
C VAL A 109 4.76 -3.90 7.34
N PHE A 110 4.78 -3.34 6.13
CA PHE A 110 4.36 -1.94 5.93
C PHE A 110 2.84 -1.71 5.99
N PRO A 111 1.99 -2.61 5.50
CA PRO A 111 0.57 -2.47 5.78
C PRO A 111 0.36 -2.63 7.28
N ASP A 112 -0.15 -1.60 7.95
CA ASP A 112 -0.57 -1.66 9.35
C ASP A 112 -1.90 -2.43 9.51
N ALA A 113 -2.03 -3.52 8.75
CA ALA A 113 -3.18 -4.40 8.65
C ALA A 113 -2.75 -5.85 8.89
N ASP A 114 -3.68 -6.69 9.35
CA ASP A 114 -3.49 -8.14 9.45
C ASP A 114 -3.43 -8.78 8.05
N VAL A 115 -2.32 -8.59 7.34
CA VAL A 115 -2.08 -9.16 6.01
C VAL A 115 -1.39 -10.52 6.18
N GLY A 116 -2.01 -11.58 5.67
CA GLY A 116 -1.36 -12.89 5.63
C GLY A 116 -0.18 -12.91 4.66
N VAL A 117 0.85 -13.72 4.92
CA VAL A 117 2.00 -13.88 4.00
C VAL A 117 1.55 -14.30 2.59
N ARG A 118 0.44 -15.03 2.48
CA ARG A 118 -0.13 -15.44 1.18
C ARG A 118 -0.77 -14.28 0.43
N ASP A 119 -1.34 -13.33 1.16
CA ASP A 119 -2.00 -12.15 0.60
C ASP A 119 -0.96 -11.11 0.16
N ALA A 120 0.25 -11.17 0.72
CA ALA A 120 1.40 -10.37 0.30
C ALA A 120 2.03 -10.82 -1.04
N LEU A 121 1.87 -12.10 -1.42
CA LEU A 121 2.57 -12.70 -2.56
C LEU A 121 2.20 -12.12 -3.94
N PRO A 122 0.92 -11.89 -4.30
CA PRO A 122 0.56 -11.44 -5.64
C PRO A 122 1.27 -10.14 -6.04
N GLY A 123 1.27 -9.17 -5.13
CA GLY A 123 1.91 -7.86 -5.27
C GLY A 123 3.43 -7.95 -5.24
N ALA A 124 4.01 -8.81 -4.39
CA ALA A 124 5.45 -9.06 -4.39
C ALA A 124 5.94 -9.69 -5.70
N VAL A 125 5.18 -10.63 -6.27
CA VAL A 125 5.46 -11.24 -7.59
C VAL A 125 5.33 -10.21 -8.71
N PHE A 126 4.25 -9.41 -8.69
CA PHE A 126 4.07 -8.32 -9.64
C PHE A 126 5.24 -7.33 -9.58
N ALA A 127 5.62 -6.88 -8.38
CA ALA A 127 6.71 -5.93 -8.22
C ALA A 127 8.06 -6.52 -8.60
N ALA A 128 8.34 -7.79 -8.31
CA ALA A 128 9.57 -8.45 -8.73
C ALA A 128 9.68 -8.52 -10.27
N ALA A 129 8.60 -8.92 -10.94
CA ALA A 129 8.56 -8.97 -12.40
C ALA A 129 8.63 -7.56 -13.03
N GLY A 130 7.86 -6.61 -12.50
CA GLY A 130 7.85 -5.22 -12.94
C GLY A 130 9.20 -4.54 -12.74
N TRP A 131 9.88 -4.81 -11.63
CA TRP A 131 11.22 -4.31 -11.35
C TRP A 131 12.24 -4.87 -12.35
N ALA A 132 12.20 -6.17 -12.62
CA ALA A 132 13.09 -6.79 -13.60
C ALA A 132 12.88 -6.20 -15.00
N ALA A 133 11.62 -6.03 -15.42
CA ALA A 133 11.28 -5.40 -16.70
C ALA A 133 11.73 -3.92 -16.75
N PHE A 134 11.47 -3.16 -15.68
CA PHE A 134 11.90 -1.76 -15.56
C PHE A 134 13.43 -1.65 -15.62
N GLN A 135 14.15 -2.53 -14.93
CA GLN A 135 15.61 -2.57 -14.97
C GLN A 135 16.14 -2.76 -16.39
N SER A 136 15.56 -3.69 -17.16
CA SER A 136 15.93 -3.88 -18.56
C SER A 136 15.63 -2.64 -19.42
N LEU A 137 14.47 -2.02 -19.22
CA LEU A 137 14.09 -0.79 -19.94
C LEU A 137 15.01 0.38 -19.58
N PHE A 138 15.40 0.50 -18.31
CA PHE A 138 16.27 1.55 -17.82
C PHE A 138 17.70 1.41 -18.34
N GLN A 139 18.22 0.18 -18.40
CA GLN A 139 19.51 -0.10 -19.05
C GLN A 139 19.48 0.28 -20.54
N MET A 140 18.37 -0.01 -21.23
CA MET A 140 18.17 0.41 -22.61
C MET A 140 18.14 1.94 -22.75
N TYR A 141 17.44 2.65 -21.86
CA TYR A 141 17.43 4.11 -21.83
C TYR A 141 18.85 4.70 -21.72
N LEU A 142 19.66 4.21 -20.76
CA LEU A 142 21.03 4.66 -20.55
C LEU A 142 21.94 4.37 -21.75
N SER A 143 21.65 3.31 -22.52
CA SER A 143 22.43 2.97 -23.71
C SER A 143 22.26 3.97 -24.87
N PHE A 144 21.11 4.67 -24.94
CA PHE A 144 20.82 5.63 -26.01
C PHE A 144 21.10 7.08 -25.60
N ASN A 145 20.88 7.40 -24.33
CA ASN A 145 21.19 8.69 -23.76
C ASN A 145 21.78 8.43 -22.38
N ASP A 146 23.02 8.85 -22.15
CA ASP A 146 23.61 8.88 -20.81
C ASP A 146 23.62 10.34 -20.28
N PRO A 147 22.50 10.84 -19.72
CA PRO A 147 22.46 12.16 -19.11
C PRO A 147 23.45 12.30 -17.93
N SER A 148 23.92 11.18 -17.36
CA SER A 148 24.88 11.18 -16.26
C SER A 148 26.32 11.44 -16.72
N ALA A 149 26.60 11.28 -18.02
CA ALA A 149 27.91 11.53 -18.61
C ALA A 149 28.23 13.04 -18.63
N GLY A 150 28.84 13.52 -17.54
CA GLY A 150 29.51 14.83 -17.49
C GLY A 150 28.82 15.92 -16.67
N SER A 151 27.69 15.64 -16.00
CA SER A 151 27.08 16.61 -15.08
C SER A 151 26.52 15.96 -13.82
N LEU A 152 26.80 16.56 -12.65
CA LEU A 152 26.23 16.12 -11.38
C LEU A 152 24.69 16.16 -11.40
N PHE A 153 24.11 17.18 -12.06
CA PHE A 153 22.66 17.32 -12.19
C PHE A 153 22.03 16.19 -13.00
N GLY A 154 22.66 15.79 -14.10
CA GLY A 154 22.20 14.66 -14.91
C GLY A 154 22.21 13.34 -14.13
N SER A 155 23.28 13.08 -13.36
CA SER A 155 23.34 11.91 -12.47
C SER A 155 22.22 11.90 -11.43
N VAL A 156 21.95 13.05 -10.79
CA VAL A 156 20.86 13.18 -9.81
C VAL A 156 19.50 12.91 -10.46
N ILE A 157 19.23 13.49 -11.64
CA ILE A 157 17.96 13.29 -12.36
C ILE A 157 17.77 11.81 -12.72
N VAL A 158 18.81 11.13 -13.21
CA VAL A 158 18.77 9.70 -13.54
C VAL A 158 18.44 8.87 -12.30
N VAL A 159 19.10 9.14 -11.17
CA VAL A 159 18.84 8.43 -9.90
C VAL A 159 17.42 8.68 -9.39
N VAL A 160 16.95 9.93 -9.39
CA VAL A 160 15.59 10.27 -8.93
C VAL A 160 14.55 9.62 -9.84
N THR A 161 14.76 9.61 -11.15
CA THR A 161 13.86 8.95 -12.11
C THR A 161 13.81 7.44 -11.87
N TYR A 162 14.96 6.82 -11.64
CA TYR A 162 15.04 5.41 -11.30
C TYR A 162 14.23 5.09 -10.04
N LEU A 163 14.44 5.87 -8.97
CA LEU A 163 13.72 5.70 -7.70
C LEU A 163 12.22 5.94 -7.84
N TYR A 164 11.80 6.92 -8.65
CA TYR A 164 10.39 7.23 -8.90
C TYR A 164 9.64 6.04 -9.51
N PHE A 165 10.15 5.50 -10.62
CA PHE A 165 9.50 4.37 -11.29
C PHE A 165 9.61 3.08 -10.48
N SER A 166 10.73 2.89 -9.78
CA SER A 166 10.90 1.80 -8.82
C SER A 166 9.82 1.83 -7.72
N ALA A 167 9.60 3.00 -7.12
CA ALA A 167 8.55 3.20 -6.13
C ALA A 167 7.15 2.99 -6.74
N LEU A 168 6.91 3.46 -7.97
CA LEU A 168 5.64 3.26 -8.66
C LEU A 168 5.31 1.77 -8.84
N VAL A 169 6.28 0.96 -9.27
CA VAL A 169 6.11 -0.50 -9.42
C VAL A 169 5.80 -1.16 -8.08
N LEU A 170 6.49 -0.76 -7.00
CA LEU A 170 6.22 -1.27 -5.65
C LEU A 170 4.82 -0.88 -5.15
N LEU A 171 4.43 0.39 -5.30
CA LEU A 171 3.12 0.85 -4.88
C LEU A 171 1.99 0.20 -5.68
N LEU A 172 2.20 -0.03 -6.98
CA LEU A 172 1.21 -0.73 -7.81
C LEU A 172 1.03 -2.19 -7.37
N GLY A 173 2.11 -2.87 -6.95
CA GLY A 173 2.01 -4.16 -6.28
C GLY A 173 1.20 -4.08 -4.99
N ALA A 174 1.34 -3.00 -4.21
CA ALA A 174 0.62 -2.84 -2.95
C ALA A 174 -0.88 -2.68 -3.20
N VAL A 175 -1.25 -1.90 -4.22
CA VAL A 175 -2.63 -1.76 -4.70
C VAL A 175 -3.20 -3.12 -5.14
N ILE A 176 -2.42 -3.94 -5.85
CA ILE A 176 -2.86 -5.28 -6.26
C ILE A 176 -3.22 -6.14 -5.04
N ASN A 177 -2.38 -6.13 -4.00
CA ASN A 177 -2.67 -6.88 -2.77
C ASN A 177 -3.89 -6.33 -2.03
N ALA A 178 -3.98 -5.01 -1.86
CA ALA A 178 -5.11 -4.37 -1.19
C ALA A 178 -6.44 -4.66 -1.91
N ALA A 179 -6.45 -4.60 -3.24
CA ALA A 179 -7.61 -4.93 -4.05
C ALA A 179 -7.95 -6.43 -4.02
N ALA A 180 -6.94 -7.32 -4.00
CA ALA A 180 -7.15 -8.76 -3.94
C ALA A 180 -7.64 -9.24 -2.57
N GLY A 181 -7.24 -8.57 -1.49
CA GLY A 181 -7.65 -8.89 -0.12
C GLY A 181 -8.93 -8.19 0.35
N ASP A 182 -9.61 -7.41 -0.51
CA ASP A 182 -10.79 -6.61 -0.14
C ASP A 182 -10.50 -5.56 0.96
N HIS A 183 -9.26 -5.10 1.06
CA HIS A 183 -8.83 -4.05 1.99
C HIS A 183 -9.13 -2.63 1.47
N SER A 184 -9.41 -2.48 0.16
CA SER A 184 -9.78 -1.18 -0.42
C SER A 184 -11.30 -1.01 -0.43
N SER A 185 -11.84 0.00 0.24
CA SER A 185 -13.28 0.20 0.35
C SER A 185 -13.96 0.69 -0.94
N GLY A 186 -13.16 0.98 -1.99
CA GLY A 186 -13.63 1.41 -3.30
C GLY A 186 -14.26 2.81 -3.32
N ARG A 187 -14.11 3.60 -2.25
CA ARG A 187 -14.69 4.95 -2.14
C ARG A 187 -13.81 6.01 -2.85
N PRO A 188 -14.40 6.90 -3.67
CA PRO A 188 -13.71 8.11 -4.12
C PRO A 188 -13.49 9.04 -2.91
N GLY A 189 -12.24 9.29 -2.53
CA GLY A 189 -11.87 10.18 -1.41
C GLY A 189 -11.26 9.50 -0.20
N GLY A 190 -11.18 8.16 -0.15
CA GLY A 190 -10.52 7.40 0.92
C GLY A 190 -8.99 7.32 0.82
N VAL A 191 -8.37 8.11 -0.05
CA VAL A 191 -6.91 8.11 -0.27
C VAL A 191 -6.34 9.50 -0.03
N GLY A 192 -5.53 9.61 1.01
CA GLY A 192 -4.77 10.78 1.42
C GLY A 192 -4.85 11.02 2.93
N ARG A 193 -4.07 12.02 3.37
CA ARG A 193 -3.95 12.47 4.77
C ARG A 193 -5.28 12.64 5.54
N ASP A 194 -6.38 12.89 4.82
CA ASP A 194 -7.72 13.08 5.38
C ASP A 194 -8.41 11.74 5.74
N ALA A 195 -8.08 10.63 5.08
CA ALA A 195 -8.60 9.29 5.40
C ALA A 195 -7.96 8.72 6.68
N ALA A 196 -6.68 9.02 6.90
CA ALA A 196 -5.98 8.66 8.14
C ALA A 196 -6.55 9.37 9.38
N ASP A 197 -7.18 10.54 9.19
CA ASP A 197 -7.86 11.28 10.26
C ASP A 197 -9.31 10.82 10.47
N GLU A 198 -9.90 10.03 9.56
CA GLU A 198 -11.22 9.43 9.72
C GLU A 198 -11.16 8.18 10.60
N VAL A 199 -11.02 8.41 11.91
CA VAL A 199 -11.17 7.32 12.88
C VAL A 199 -12.63 6.90 12.89
N ALA A 200 -12.92 5.70 12.39
CA ALA A 200 -14.22 5.06 12.55
C ALA A 200 -14.50 4.90 14.06
N LYS A 201 -15.35 5.76 14.60
CA LYS A 201 -15.65 5.78 16.04
C LYS A 201 -16.65 4.68 16.41
N ARG A 202 -17.53 4.32 15.47
CA ARG A 202 -18.58 3.33 15.69
C ARG A 202 -19.02 2.70 14.37
N ARG A 203 -19.05 1.36 14.35
CA ARG A 203 -19.56 0.56 13.24
C ARG A 203 -20.48 -0.53 13.80
N GLY A 204 -21.61 -0.75 13.16
CA GLY A 204 -22.55 -1.81 13.52
C GLY A 204 -23.72 -1.87 12.55
N SER A 205 -24.57 -2.88 12.75
CA SER A 205 -25.89 -2.92 12.15
C SER A 205 -26.91 -2.45 13.17
N LEU A 206 -27.92 -1.71 12.70
CA LEU A 206 -29.05 -1.27 13.52
C LEU A 206 -30.31 -1.95 12.97
N ASP A 207 -31.10 -2.52 13.88
CA ASP A 207 -32.45 -2.94 13.51
C ASP A 207 -33.37 -1.73 13.27
N ARG A 208 -34.62 -1.98 12.87
CA ARG A 208 -35.55 -0.89 12.52
C ARG A 208 -35.91 0.00 13.72
N GLU A 209 -35.96 -0.55 14.93
CA GLU A 209 -36.29 0.20 16.14
C GLU A 209 -35.08 1.03 16.60
N GLU A 210 -33.90 0.43 16.60
CA GLU A 210 -32.62 1.05 16.93
C GLU A 210 -32.26 2.17 15.95
N LEU A 211 -32.46 1.95 14.64
CA LEU A 211 -32.29 2.99 13.62
C LEU A 211 -33.24 4.16 13.88
N GLY A 212 -34.50 3.87 14.26
CA GLY A 212 -35.48 4.90 14.60
C GLY A 212 -35.11 5.71 15.84
N ALA A 213 -34.47 5.08 16.84
CA ALA A 213 -33.93 5.78 18.00
C ALA A 213 -32.70 6.62 17.63
N TYR A 214 -31.79 6.06 16.83
CA TYR A 214 -30.59 6.73 16.34
C TYR A 214 -30.92 7.99 15.54
N LEU A 215 -31.81 7.89 14.55
CA LEU A 215 -32.20 9.02 13.70
C LEU A 215 -32.87 10.13 14.50
N ARG A 216 -33.65 9.80 15.54
CA ARG A 216 -34.25 10.80 16.43
C ARG A 216 -33.20 11.52 17.28
N GLY A 217 -32.23 10.78 17.81
CA GLY A 217 -31.11 11.38 18.53
C GLY A 217 -30.25 12.28 17.63
N LEU A 218 -30.00 11.85 16.40
CA LEU A 218 -29.26 12.62 15.40
C LEU A 218 -30.03 13.88 14.98
N ASP A 219 -31.33 13.77 14.74
CA ASP A 219 -32.20 14.90 14.44
C ASP A 219 -32.19 15.94 15.57
N GLU A 220 -32.29 15.49 16.83
CA GLU A 220 -32.25 16.37 18.00
C GLU A 220 -30.91 17.10 18.14
N GLN A 221 -29.79 16.42 17.84
CA GLN A 221 -28.45 17.00 17.86
C GLN A 221 -28.20 17.99 16.72
N LEU A 222 -28.65 17.67 15.50
CA LEU A 222 -28.38 18.49 14.32
C LEU A 222 -29.33 19.69 14.19
N THR A 223 -30.60 19.51 14.56
CA THR A 223 -31.63 20.53 14.31
C THR A 223 -31.90 21.42 15.52
N GLY A 224 -31.35 21.08 16.69
CA GLY A 224 -31.42 21.94 17.89
C GLY A 224 -32.80 22.53 18.11
N ARG A 225 -33.86 21.70 18.00
CA ARG A 225 -35.28 22.09 18.07
C ARG A 225 -35.72 23.05 16.93
N HIS A 226 -36.28 22.45 15.87
CA HIS A 226 -37.14 23.01 14.82
C HIS A 226 -36.53 24.02 13.81
N GLU A 227 -36.26 23.54 12.60
CA GLU A 227 -37.01 23.84 11.35
C GLU A 227 -36.22 23.27 10.17
N VAL A 228 -36.79 22.30 9.45
CA VAL A 228 -36.15 21.74 8.23
C VAL A 228 -36.97 22.15 7.02
N ALA A 229 -36.43 23.10 6.24
CA ALA A 229 -36.84 23.32 4.87
C ALA A 229 -36.31 22.18 4.00
N LEU A 230 -37.16 21.21 3.67
CA LEU A 230 -36.80 20.10 2.78
C LEU A 230 -36.75 20.58 1.32
N HIS A 231 -35.54 20.85 0.80
CA HIS A 231 -35.29 20.86 -0.64
C HIS A 231 -34.87 19.45 -1.09
N GLY A 232 -35.85 18.64 -1.49
CA GLY A 232 -35.61 17.34 -2.10
C GLY A 232 -36.27 17.23 -3.47
N ASP A 233 -35.48 16.89 -4.50
CA ASP A 233 -35.98 16.38 -5.79
C ASP A 233 -36.90 15.19 -5.47
N GLY A 234 -38.18 15.26 -5.87
CA GLY A 234 -39.32 14.47 -5.36
C GLY A 234 -39.30 12.95 -5.60
N ARG A 235 -38.13 12.33 -5.71
CA ARG A 235 -37.93 10.90 -5.79
C ARG A 235 -38.09 10.27 -4.41
N ARG A 236 -39.07 9.37 -4.28
CA ARG A 236 -39.24 8.56 -3.07
C ARG A 236 -38.00 7.69 -2.88
N ARG A 237 -37.34 7.80 -1.73
CA ARG A 237 -36.21 6.95 -1.37
C ARG A 237 -36.71 5.53 -1.08
N PRO A 238 -36.04 4.48 -1.56
CA PRO A 238 -36.43 3.10 -1.32
C PRO A 238 -36.34 2.77 0.18
N ARG A 239 -37.29 1.98 0.69
CA ARG A 239 -37.33 1.58 2.10
C ARG A 239 -36.33 0.46 2.38
N PRO A 240 -35.69 0.44 3.57
CA PRO A 240 -34.84 -0.67 3.99
C PRO A 240 -35.62 -1.96 4.19
N ALA A 241 -35.11 -3.07 3.62
CA ALA A 241 -35.42 -4.43 4.02
C ALA A 241 -34.33 -4.94 4.97
N GLY A 242 -34.71 -5.17 6.22
CA GLY A 242 -33.82 -5.70 7.24
C GLY A 242 -33.02 -4.62 7.96
N GLU A 243 -31.86 -5.04 8.49
CA GLU A 243 -30.94 -4.19 9.24
C GLU A 243 -30.31 -3.12 8.34
N VAL A 244 -30.01 -1.97 8.94
CA VAL A 244 -29.31 -0.87 8.28
C VAL A 244 -27.91 -0.80 8.85
N ASP A 245 -26.92 -0.99 7.98
CA ASP A 245 -25.53 -0.80 8.36
C ASP A 245 -25.27 0.69 8.52
N PHE A 246 -24.60 1.04 9.62
CA PHE A 246 -24.17 2.41 9.85
C PHE A 246 -22.67 2.48 10.14
N VAL A 247 -22.06 3.55 9.68
CA VAL A 247 -20.69 3.88 10.06
C VAL A 247 -20.57 5.36 10.39
N GLU A 248 -20.00 5.65 11.55
CA GLU A 248 -19.72 7.00 12.04
C GLU A 248 -18.22 7.28 12.00
N TYR A 249 -17.84 8.33 11.28
CA TYR A 249 -16.46 8.79 11.19
C TYR A 249 -16.39 10.23 11.69
N ALA A 250 -15.30 10.53 12.40
CA ALA A 250 -14.94 11.90 12.73
C ALA A 250 -13.62 12.23 12.03
N GLY A 251 -13.66 13.14 11.05
CA GLY A 251 -12.48 13.62 10.33
C GLY A 251 -12.05 15.02 10.81
N ASP A 252 -10.87 15.46 10.38
CA ASP A 252 -10.31 16.80 10.62
C ASP A 252 -10.26 17.17 12.11
N GLY A 253 -9.63 16.31 12.93
CA GLY A 253 -9.50 16.53 14.37
C GLY A 253 -10.84 16.60 15.13
N GLY A 254 -11.93 16.09 14.53
CA GLY A 254 -13.28 16.14 15.10
C GLY A 254 -14.13 17.34 14.64
N GLN A 255 -13.65 18.17 13.70
CA GLN A 255 -14.45 19.26 13.13
C GLN A 255 -15.47 18.78 12.10
N ARG A 256 -15.27 17.61 11.49
CA ARG A 256 -16.21 17.00 10.54
C ARG A 256 -16.74 15.69 11.10
N TRP A 257 -18.06 15.59 11.26
CA TRP A 257 -18.74 14.36 11.65
C TRP A 257 -19.56 13.83 10.47
N THR A 258 -19.25 12.62 10.02
CA THR A 258 -19.92 11.96 8.89
C THR A 258 -20.63 10.72 9.39
N VAL A 259 -21.93 10.62 9.09
CA VAL A 259 -22.74 9.42 9.35
C VAL A 259 -23.15 8.83 8.01
N GLU A 260 -22.72 7.62 7.73
CA GLU A 260 -23.15 6.86 6.56
C GLU A 260 -24.15 5.78 6.98
N LEU A 261 -25.29 5.73 6.28
CA LEU A 261 -26.33 4.72 6.45
C LEU A 261 -26.50 3.99 5.13
N SER A 262 -26.29 2.68 5.12
CA SER A 262 -26.47 1.83 3.94
C SER A 262 -27.47 0.72 4.23
N TRP A 263 -28.39 0.48 3.30
CA TRP A 263 -29.40 -0.55 3.43
C TRP A 263 -29.71 -1.22 2.10
N THR A 264 -30.16 -2.47 2.17
CA THR A 264 -30.70 -3.15 1.01
C THR A 264 -32.16 -2.74 0.82
N PRO A 265 -32.59 -2.34 -0.40
CA PRO A 265 -33.99 -2.04 -0.67
C PRO A 265 -34.87 -3.25 -0.37
N ALA A 266 -36.04 -3.03 0.22
CA ALA A 266 -37.07 -4.05 0.20
C ALA A 266 -37.44 -4.34 -1.26
N GLU A 267 -37.28 -5.60 -1.69
CA GLU A 267 -37.90 -6.06 -2.93
C GLU A 267 -39.38 -5.68 -2.83
N GLU A 268 -39.79 -4.70 -3.63
CA GLU A 268 -41.21 -4.54 -3.91
C GLU A 268 -41.63 -5.90 -4.47
N ALA A 269 -42.53 -6.57 -3.77
CA ALA A 269 -43.15 -7.80 -4.25
C ALA A 269 -43.92 -7.47 -5.53
N THR A 270 -43.20 -7.38 -6.64
CA THR A 270 -43.72 -7.50 -7.98
C THR A 270 -44.12 -8.95 -8.12
N ASP A 271 -45.37 -9.21 -7.76
CA ASP A 271 -46.12 -10.37 -8.21
C ASP A 271 -46.31 -10.22 -9.72
N ASP A 272 -45.29 -10.62 -10.49
CA ASP A 272 -45.42 -10.88 -11.92
C ASP A 272 -44.48 -12.06 -12.27
N PRO A 273 -45.00 -13.24 -12.62
CA PRO A 273 -44.17 -14.41 -12.87
C PRO A 273 -43.57 -14.29 -14.26
N VAL A 274 -42.34 -13.81 -14.37
CA VAL A 274 -41.54 -13.99 -15.60
C VAL A 274 -40.56 -15.14 -15.39
N GLU A 275 -41.05 -16.28 -15.87
CA GLU A 275 -40.38 -17.53 -16.21
C GLU A 275 -38.95 -17.34 -16.76
N GLY A 276 -37.94 -17.93 -16.10
CA GLY A 276 -36.56 -17.99 -16.64
C GLY A 276 -35.48 -18.36 -15.62
N ALA A 277 -35.12 -19.64 -15.59
CA ALA A 277 -34.03 -20.28 -14.84
C ALA A 277 -32.70 -19.49 -14.77
N LEU A 278 -31.87 -19.58 -13.71
CA LEU A 278 -31.06 -20.74 -13.33
C LEU A 278 -30.57 -20.67 -11.85
N PRO A 279 -30.39 -21.83 -11.16
CA PRO A 279 -29.96 -21.87 -9.77
C PRO A 279 -28.43 -21.71 -9.62
N ARG A 280 -27.98 -20.77 -8.78
CA ARG A 280 -26.58 -20.72 -8.32
C ARG A 280 -26.33 -21.78 -7.24
N ARG A 281 -25.41 -22.69 -7.56
CA ARG A 281 -24.91 -23.80 -6.77
C ARG A 281 -24.18 -23.26 -5.52
N ARG A 282 -24.63 -23.67 -4.32
CA ARG A 282 -23.87 -23.50 -3.06
C ARG A 282 -22.63 -24.39 -3.11
N VAL A 283 -21.47 -23.81 -2.81
CA VAL A 283 -20.26 -24.57 -2.46
C VAL A 283 -20.07 -24.40 -0.95
N ARG A 284 -19.99 -25.55 -0.27
CA ARG A 284 -19.50 -25.70 1.10
C ARG A 284 -17.98 -25.58 1.12
#